data_AF-A0A0G1AXH2-F1
#
_entry.id   AF-A0A0G1AXH2-F1
#
_cell.length_a   1.000
_cell.length_b   1.000
_cell.length_c   1.000
_cell.angle_alpha   90.00
_cell.angle_beta   90.00
_cell.angle_gamma   90.00
#
_symmetry.space_group_name_H-M   'P 1'
#
loop_
_entity.id
_entity.type
_entity.pdbx_description
1 polymer ?
#
loop_
_entity_poly.entity_id
_entity_poly.type
_entity_poly.pdbx_seq_one_letter_code
_entity_poly.pdbx_strand_id
1 'polypeptide(L)'
;MHKFSEFTLVLSVVVVFVVVLGLVFNFQSIDREINRWKLLAQTSSDTAEIYNSLSKVEEGLVRWGMTEGYSGIFKTQENDMSLKVTQLQLIKTKAERLSMTPSNTSEYNTNLNLLQEDLKTLDLKTKSYWNVHVGMGWWLVGAFFLYTGLAALAFWNKDHSSFKQ
;
A
#
# COMPACT_ATOMS: atom_id res chain seq x y z
N MET A 1 -32.79 26.05 16.38
CA MET A 1 -31.89 25.86 15.22
C MET A 1 -30.42 25.62 15.61
N HIS A 2 -29.91 26.20 16.71
CA HIS A 2 -28.53 26.00 17.22
C HIS A 2 -28.01 24.55 17.30
N LYS A 3 -28.82 23.62 17.84
CA LYS A 3 -28.36 22.23 18.06
C LYS A 3 -28.13 21.43 16.78
N PHE A 4 -28.83 21.77 15.69
CA PHE A 4 -28.76 21.01 14.45
C PHE A 4 -27.45 21.27 13.72
N SER A 5 -27.03 22.54 13.66
CA SER A 5 -25.81 22.95 13.00
C SER A 5 -24.55 22.51 13.78
N GLU A 6 -24.59 22.53 15.12
CA GLU A 6 -23.52 22.00 15.98
C GLU A 6 -23.36 20.48 15.78
N PHE A 7 -24.48 19.77 15.71
CA PHE A 7 -24.52 18.34 15.44
C PHE A 7 -23.95 17.99 14.06
N THR A 8 -24.30 18.71 12.99
CA THR A 8 -23.72 18.48 11.65
C THR A 8 -22.22 18.74 11.60
N LEU A 9 -21.73 19.71 12.38
CA LEU A 9 -20.30 20.05 12.42
C LEU A 9 -19.52 18.92 13.11
N VAL A 10 -19.97 18.49 14.30
CA VAL A 10 -19.37 17.33 14.99
C VAL A 10 -19.45 16.08 14.13
N LEU A 11 -20.58 15.82 13.48
CA LEU A 11 -20.75 14.68 12.58
C LEU A 11 -19.77 14.75 11.40
N SER A 12 -19.58 15.91 10.79
CA SER A 12 -18.63 16.08 9.69
C SER A 12 -17.19 15.78 10.11
N VAL A 13 -16.77 16.25 11.28
CA VAL A 13 -15.43 15.96 11.85
C VAL A 13 -15.27 14.47 12.13
N VAL A 14 -16.28 13.83 12.73
CA VAL A 14 -16.26 12.38 13.01
C VAL A 14 -16.19 11.56 11.72
N VAL A 15 -16.98 11.91 10.70
CA VAL A 15 -16.96 11.21 9.41
C VAL A 15 -15.60 11.34 8.73
N VAL A 16 -15.02 12.54 8.68
CA VAL A 16 -13.66 12.75 8.15
C VAL A 16 -12.64 11.91 8.92
N PHE A 17 -12.72 11.91 10.25
CA PHE A 17 -11.80 11.15 11.10
C PHE A 17 -11.90 9.63 10.88
N VAL A 18 -13.11 9.08 10.81
CA VAL A 18 -13.35 7.65 10.55
C VAL A 18 -12.85 7.25 9.16
N VAL A 19 -13.09 8.07 8.14
CA VAL A 19 -12.60 7.81 6.77
C VAL A 19 -11.06 7.82 6.74
N VAL A 20 -10.41 8.81 7.36
CA VAL A 20 -8.94 8.87 7.43
C VAL A 20 -8.37 7.65 8.15
N LEU A 21 -8.94 7.26 9.29
CA LEU A 21 -8.50 6.07 10.02
C LEU A 21 -8.67 4.81 9.17
N GLY A 22 -9.85 4.59 8.58
CA GLY A 22 -10.12 3.44 7.74
C GLY A 22 -9.12 3.27 6.59
N LEU A 23 -8.68 4.37 5.99
CA LEU A 23 -7.68 4.36 4.93
C LEU A 23 -6.28 4.02 5.43
N VAL A 24 -5.83 4.68 6.51
CA VAL A 24 -4.52 4.41 7.09
C VAL A 24 -4.40 2.94 7.52
N PHE A 25 -5.45 2.40 8.15
CA PHE A 25 -5.49 0.99 8.57
C PHE A 25 -5.47 0.02 7.38
N ASN A 26 -6.25 0.27 6.32
CA ASN A 26 -6.26 -0.59 5.15
C ASN A 26 -4.91 -0.57 4.41
N PHE A 27 -4.30 0.60 4.20
CA PHE A 27 -3.01 0.70 3.52
C PHE A 27 -1.88 0.01 4.30
N GLN A 28 -1.85 0.19 5.63
CA GLN A 28 -0.89 -0.50 6.47
C GLN A 28 -1.09 -2.02 6.47
N SER A 29 -2.34 -2.49 6.39
CA SER A 29 -2.63 -3.92 6.35
C SER A 29 -2.09 -4.58 5.08
N ILE A 30 -2.32 -3.97 3.92
CA ILE A 30 -1.87 -4.48 2.61
C ILE A 30 -0.35 -4.53 2.53
N ASP A 31 0.32 -3.43 2.90
CA ASP A 31 1.78 -3.34 2.87
C ASP A 31 2.41 -4.36 3.83
N ARG A 32 1.85 -4.52 5.03
CA ARG A 32 2.31 -5.53 6.00
C ARG A 32 2.13 -6.96 5.49
N GLU A 33 1.02 -7.27 4.83
CA GLU A 33 0.77 -8.60 4.29
C GLU A 33 1.81 -8.96 3.21
N ILE A 34 2.02 -8.08 2.23
CA ILE A 34 2.97 -8.31 1.13
C ILE A 34 4.41 -8.38 1.66
N ASN A 35 4.79 -7.44 2.53
CA ASN A 35 6.14 -7.43 3.12
C ASN A 35 6.38 -8.61 4.06
N ARG A 36 5.36 -9.13 4.75
CA ARG A 36 5.49 -10.34 5.57
C ARG A 36 5.83 -11.55 4.71
N TRP A 37 5.12 -11.77 3.60
CA TRP A 37 5.41 -12.89 2.71
C TRP A 37 6.78 -12.76 2.05
N LYS A 38 7.17 -11.53 1.65
CA LYS A 38 8.52 -11.26 1.17
C LYS A 38 9.58 -11.57 2.24
N LEU A 39 9.36 -11.18 3.50
CA LEU A 39 10.29 -11.46 4.60
C LEU A 39 10.41 -12.97 4.85
N LEU A 40 9.30 -13.71 4.83
CA LEU A 40 9.32 -15.18 4.94
C LEU A 40 10.15 -15.82 3.83
N ALA A 41 9.99 -15.34 2.59
CA ALA A 41 10.81 -15.78 1.46
C ALA A 41 12.31 -15.46 1.65
N GLN A 42 12.65 -14.33 2.25
CA GLN A 42 14.04 -13.94 2.51
C GLN A 42 14.72 -14.79 3.59
N THR A 43 13.96 -15.23 4.59
CA THR A 43 14.49 -15.95 5.76
C THR A 43 14.43 -17.47 5.62
N SER A 44 13.67 -18.00 4.66
CA SER A 44 13.55 -19.44 4.47
C SER A 44 14.81 -20.03 3.83
N SER A 45 15.17 -21.23 4.27
CA SER A 45 16.20 -22.08 3.67
C SER A 45 15.62 -23.13 2.72
N ASP A 46 14.29 -23.29 2.71
CA ASP A 46 13.57 -24.20 1.82
C ASP A 46 13.08 -23.45 0.58
N THR A 47 13.61 -23.82 -0.58
CA THR A 47 13.26 -23.20 -1.86
C THR A 47 11.81 -23.39 -2.26
N ALA A 48 11.15 -24.47 -1.81
CA ALA A 48 9.72 -24.65 -2.01
C ALA A 48 8.90 -23.63 -1.19
N GLU A 49 9.32 -23.35 0.04
CA GLU A 49 8.70 -22.32 0.89
C GLU A 49 8.96 -20.91 0.35
N ILE A 50 10.16 -20.64 -0.18
CA ILE A 50 10.47 -19.40 -0.88
C ILE A 50 9.53 -19.21 -2.07
N TYR A 51 9.38 -20.22 -2.93
CA TYR A 51 8.49 -20.17 -4.10
C TYR A 51 7.03 -19.93 -3.70
N ASN A 52 6.53 -20.63 -2.69
CA ASN A 52 5.17 -20.45 -2.20
C ASN A 52 4.95 -19.04 -1.63
N SER A 53 5.90 -18.54 -0.82
CA SER A 53 5.84 -17.19 -0.25
C SER A 53 5.85 -16.12 -1.35
N LEU A 54 6.67 -16.28 -2.39
CA LEU A 54 6.68 -15.36 -3.54
C LEU A 54 5.40 -15.42 -4.36
N SER A 55 4.78 -16.60 -4.45
CA SER A 55 3.45 -16.73 -5.06
C SER A 55 2.38 -15.97 -4.26
N LYS A 56 2.47 -15.97 -2.93
CA LYS A 56 1.58 -15.14 -2.08
C LYS A 56 1.83 -13.64 -2.22
N VAL A 57 3.09 -13.23 -2.41
CA VAL A 57 3.43 -11.84 -2.76
C VAL A 57 2.77 -11.46 -4.08
N GLU A 58 2.93 -12.28 -5.13
CA GLU A 58 2.34 -12.04 -6.46
C GLU A 58 0.81 -11.99 -6.41
N GLU A 59 0.17 -12.97 -5.78
CA GLU A 59 -1.29 -12.98 -5.56
C GLU A 59 -1.77 -11.70 -4.86
N GLY A 60 -1.04 -11.25 -3.84
CA GLY A 60 -1.32 -10.00 -3.13
C GLY A 60 -1.24 -8.78 -4.04
N LEU A 61 -0.18 -8.66 -4.84
CA LEU A 61 -0.02 -7.57 -5.79
C LEU A 61 -1.16 -7.56 -6.83
N VAL A 62 -1.49 -8.71 -7.40
CA VAL A 62 -2.59 -8.85 -8.38
C VAL A 62 -3.94 -8.49 -7.76
N ARG A 63 -4.24 -9.03 -6.57
CA ARG A 63 -5.51 -8.77 -5.87
C ARG A 63 -5.73 -7.28 -5.61
N TRP A 64 -4.66 -6.54 -5.38
CA TRP A 64 -4.71 -5.10 -5.11
C TRP A 64 -4.39 -4.22 -6.33
N GLY A 65 -4.33 -4.81 -7.54
CA GLY A 65 -4.11 -4.08 -8.79
C GLY A 65 -2.71 -3.49 -8.96
N MET A 66 -1.72 -3.95 -8.19
CA MET A 66 -0.34 -3.45 -8.20
C MET A 66 0.55 -4.14 -9.25
N THR A 67 -0.01 -4.47 -10.40
CA THR A 67 0.71 -5.20 -11.46
C THR A 67 1.32 -4.28 -12.50
N GLU A 68 0.81 -3.05 -12.61
CA GLU A 68 1.16 -2.09 -13.65
C GLU A 68 1.11 -0.65 -13.13
N GLY A 69 1.75 0.27 -13.86
CA GLY A 69 1.81 1.69 -13.52
C GLY A 69 3.03 2.07 -12.68
N TYR A 70 3.03 3.30 -12.15
CA TYR A 70 4.17 3.87 -11.43
C TYR A 70 3.83 4.15 -9.97
N SER A 71 4.63 3.63 -9.05
CA SER A 71 4.46 3.85 -7.61
C SER A 71 4.84 5.26 -7.15
N GLY A 72 5.34 6.12 -8.04
CA GLY A 72 5.75 7.49 -7.76
C GLY A 72 5.15 8.48 -8.75
N ILE A 73 5.03 9.74 -8.33
CA ILE A 73 4.56 10.85 -9.17
C ILE A 73 5.51 11.05 -10.36
N PHE A 74 6.81 10.96 -10.10
CA PHE A 74 7.84 10.96 -11.15
C PHE A 74 8.04 9.53 -11.66
N LYS A 75 7.82 9.37 -12.97
CA LYS A 75 7.97 8.08 -13.67
C LYS A 75 9.46 7.76 -13.80
N THR A 76 9.90 6.73 -13.08
CA THR A 76 11.27 6.21 -13.11
C THR A 76 11.21 4.69 -13.15
N GLN A 77 12.29 4.05 -13.62
CA GLN A 77 12.40 2.59 -13.59
C GLN A 77 12.29 2.02 -12.17
N GLU A 78 12.78 2.75 -11.17
CA GLU A 78 12.70 2.32 -9.76
C GLU A 78 11.26 2.22 -9.26
N ASN A 79 10.37 3.05 -9.80
CA ASN A 79 8.96 3.12 -9.42
C ASN A 79 8.04 2.38 -10.38
N ASP A 80 8.56 1.74 -11.44
CA ASP A 80 7.74 1.02 -12.41
C ASP A 80 7.30 -0.33 -11.84
N MET A 81 6.02 -0.46 -11.51
CA MET A 81 5.49 -1.68 -10.91
C MET A 81 5.55 -2.88 -11.85
N SER A 82 5.44 -2.66 -13.16
CA SER A 82 5.54 -3.72 -14.17
C SER A 82 6.93 -4.35 -14.13
N LEU A 83 7.98 -3.52 -13.99
CA LEU A 83 9.35 -4.00 -13.83
C LEU A 83 9.53 -4.74 -12.51
N LYS A 84 8.96 -4.25 -11.40
CA LYS A 84 9.02 -4.93 -10.10
C LYS A 84 8.34 -6.29 -10.10
N VAL A 85 7.18 -6.40 -10.75
CA VAL A 85 6.45 -7.67 -10.90
C VAL A 85 7.25 -8.63 -11.78
N THR A 86 7.85 -8.14 -12.87
CA THR A 86 8.73 -8.95 -13.73
C THR A 86 9.94 -9.47 -12.94
N GLN A 87 10.56 -8.64 -12.12
CA GLN A 87 11.67 -9.03 -11.24
C GLN A 87 11.23 -10.11 -10.23
N LEU A 88 10.07 -9.93 -9.60
CA LEU A 88 9.48 -10.93 -8.70
C LEU A 88 9.28 -12.28 -9.40
N GLN A 89 8.72 -12.27 -10.62
CA GLN A 89 8.49 -13.48 -11.41
C GLN A 89 9.81 -14.19 -11.78
N LEU A 90 10.83 -13.43 -12.17
CA LEU A 90 12.16 -13.98 -12.44
C LEU A 90 12.76 -14.67 -11.20
N ILE A 91 12.66 -14.03 -10.03
CA ILE A 91 13.13 -14.60 -8.76
C ILE A 91 12.34 -15.86 -8.41
N LYS A 92 11.02 -15.84 -8.61
CA LYS A 92 10.15 -17.01 -8.39
C LYS A 92 10.55 -18.18 -9.29
N THR A 93 10.83 -17.95 -10.58
CA THR A 93 11.34 -18.99 -11.48
C THR A 93 12.72 -19.50 -11.06
N LYS A 94 13.61 -18.63 -10.55
CA LYS A 94 14.91 -19.09 -9.98
C LYS A 94 14.69 -20.00 -8.77
N ALA A 95 13.76 -19.64 -7.87
CA ALA A 95 13.42 -20.46 -6.70
C ALA A 95 12.87 -21.84 -7.10
N GLU A 96 11.98 -21.88 -8.10
CA GLU A 96 11.42 -23.12 -8.64
C GLU A 96 12.49 -24.01 -9.28
N ARG A 97 13.44 -23.43 -10.04
CA ARG A 97 14.55 -24.20 -10.60
C ARG A 97 15.46 -24.74 -9.52
N LEU A 98 15.74 -23.94 -8.50
CA LEU A 98 16.63 -24.34 -7.41
C LEU A 98 16.03 -25.45 -6.55
N SER A 99 14.70 -25.54 -6.43
CA SER A 99 14.04 -26.64 -5.72
C SER A 99 14.19 -28.00 -6.42
N MET A 100 14.56 -28.01 -7.70
CA MET A 100 14.90 -29.22 -8.45
C MET A 100 16.37 -29.64 -8.28
N THR A 101 17.21 -28.78 -7.70
CA THR A 101 18.63 -29.06 -7.46
C THR A 101 18.81 -29.79 -6.12
N PRO A 102 19.66 -30.84 -6.06
CA PRO A 102 19.93 -31.53 -4.79
C PRO A 102 20.51 -30.59 -3.73
N SER A 103 19.83 -30.51 -2.58
CA SER A 103 20.13 -29.57 -1.48
C SER A 103 21.47 -29.82 -0.78
N ASN A 104 22.09 -30.98 -0.99
CA ASN A 104 23.37 -31.35 -0.41
C ASN A 104 24.59 -30.86 -1.21
N THR A 105 24.37 -30.10 -2.29
CA THR A 105 25.45 -29.59 -3.15
C THR A 105 25.93 -28.20 -2.70
N SER A 106 27.21 -27.88 -2.93
CA SER A 106 27.69 -26.50 -2.69
C SER A 106 27.01 -25.51 -3.63
N GLU A 107 26.71 -25.95 -4.86
CA GLU A 107 25.98 -25.18 -5.86
C GLU A 107 24.59 -24.75 -5.36
N TYR A 108 23.85 -25.64 -4.69
CA TYR A 108 22.57 -25.29 -4.07
C TYR A 108 22.72 -24.16 -3.07
N ASN A 109 23.69 -24.26 -2.16
CA ASN A 109 23.91 -23.24 -1.12
C ASN A 109 24.35 -21.89 -1.70
N THR A 110 25.21 -21.89 -2.73
CA THR A 110 25.60 -20.67 -3.43
C THR A 110 24.41 -20.02 -4.11
N ASN A 111 23.61 -20.79 -4.85
CA ASN A 111 22.44 -20.28 -5.56
C ASN A 111 21.34 -19.80 -4.59
N LEU A 112 21.16 -20.47 -3.45
CA LEU A 112 20.24 -20.05 -2.39
C LEU A 112 20.65 -18.69 -1.82
N ASN A 113 21.94 -18.48 -1.54
CA ASN A 113 22.44 -17.20 -1.04
C ASN A 113 22.22 -16.07 -2.04
N LEU A 114 22.48 -16.31 -3.33
CA LEU A 114 22.22 -15.34 -4.39
C LEU A 114 20.73 -15.02 -4.52
N LEU A 115 19.86 -16.03 -4.41
CA LEU A 115 18.41 -15.85 -4.42
C LEU A 115 17.94 -15.00 -3.25
N GLN A 116 18.47 -15.23 -2.06
CA GLN A 116 18.15 -14.42 -0.86
C GLN A 116 18.67 -12.98 -0.99
N GLU A 117 19.81 -12.77 -1.65
CA GLU A 117 20.32 -11.43 -1.97
C GLU A 117 19.42 -10.70 -2.97
N ASP A 118 19.02 -11.36 -4.06
CA ASP A 118 18.05 -10.83 -5.03
C ASP A 118 16.76 -10.41 -4.31
N LEU A 119 16.25 -11.24 -3.39
CA LEU A 119 15.06 -10.94 -2.60
C LEU A 119 15.22 -9.73 -1.67
N LYS A 120 16.42 -9.47 -1.13
CA LYS A 120 16.70 -8.27 -0.32
C LYS A 120 16.61 -7.01 -1.15
N THR A 121 17.09 -7.06 -2.39
CA THR A 121 17.08 -5.91 -3.32
C THR A 121 15.71 -5.64 -3.95
N LEU A 122 14.80 -6.63 -3.97
CA LEU A 122 13.47 -6.49 -4.53
C LEU A 122 12.59 -5.53 -3.71
N ASP A 123 12.57 -4.25 -4.05
CA ASP A 123 11.68 -3.27 -3.44
C ASP A 123 10.37 -3.12 -4.24
N LEU A 124 9.26 -3.58 -3.66
CA LEU A 124 7.93 -3.61 -4.31
C LEU A 124 7.16 -2.29 -4.19
N LYS A 125 7.69 -1.27 -3.47
CA LYS A 125 7.12 0.09 -3.36
C LYS A 125 5.58 0.15 -3.13
N THR A 126 5.01 -0.87 -2.49
CA THR A 126 3.57 -1.12 -2.31
C THR A 126 2.85 0.04 -1.63
N LYS A 127 3.43 0.57 -0.56
CA LYS A 127 2.93 1.78 0.13
C LYS A 127 2.93 3.02 -0.77
N SER A 128 3.97 3.22 -1.57
CA SER A 128 4.09 4.37 -2.46
C SER A 128 3.05 4.30 -3.59
N TYR A 129 2.83 3.11 -4.14
CA TYR A 129 1.82 2.87 -5.16
C TYR A 129 0.42 3.29 -4.73
N TRP A 130 -0.02 2.88 -3.53
CA TRP A 130 -1.31 3.28 -2.98
C TRP A 130 -1.39 4.79 -2.73
N ASN A 131 -0.34 5.41 -2.22
CA ASN A 131 -0.33 6.85 -1.99
C ASN A 131 -0.57 7.63 -3.29
N VAL A 132 0.01 7.18 -4.40
CA VAL A 132 -0.15 7.81 -5.72
C VAL A 132 -1.53 7.53 -6.31
N HIS A 133 -1.97 6.27 -6.35
CA HIS A 133 -3.18 5.89 -7.10
C HIS A 133 -4.48 6.12 -6.33
N VAL A 134 -4.43 6.09 -5.00
CA VAL A 134 -5.65 6.12 -4.18
C VAL A 134 -5.57 7.17 -3.09
N GLY A 135 -4.39 7.42 -2.52
CA GLY A 135 -4.18 8.49 -1.56
C GLY A 135 -4.69 9.83 -2.07
N MET A 136 -4.37 10.21 -3.31
CA MET A 136 -4.74 11.51 -3.89
C MET A 136 -6.26 11.71 -4.01
N GLY A 137 -7.03 10.68 -4.37
CA GLY A 137 -8.48 10.74 -4.44
C GLY A 137 -9.13 10.96 -3.06
N TRP A 138 -8.59 10.31 -2.02
CA TRP A 138 -9.10 10.47 -0.66
C TRP A 138 -8.70 11.80 -0.01
N TRP A 139 -7.53 12.36 -0.35
CA TRP A 139 -7.18 13.72 0.03
C TRP A 139 -8.17 14.74 -0.53
N LEU A 140 -8.63 14.56 -1.77
CA LEU A 140 -9.66 15.41 -2.37
C LEU A 140 -11.02 15.27 -1.67
N VAL A 141 -11.43 14.05 -1.34
CA VAL A 141 -12.66 13.79 -0.57
C VAL A 141 -12.57 14.43 0.82
N GLY A 142 -11.46 14.24 1.54
CA GLY A 142 -11.23 14.85 2.85
C GLY A 142 -11.22 16.38 2.78
N ALA A 143 -10.55 16.96 1.78
CA ALA A 143 -10.55 18.41 1.55
C ALA A 143 -11.95 18.95 1.23
N PHE A 144 -12.76 18.21 0.48
CA PHE A 144 -14.15 18.58 0.19
C PHE A 144 -15.02 18.59 1.46
N PHE A 145 -14.94 17.56 2.30
CA PHE A 145 -15.67 17.54 3.57
C PHE A 145 -15.21 18.64 4.54
N LEU A 146 -13.90 18.92 4.59
CA LEU A 146 -13.36 20.00 5.40
C LEU A 146 -13.82 21.37 4.88
N TYR A 147 -13.82 21.58 3.57
CA TYR A 147 -14.32 22.79 2.93
C TYR A 147 -15.81 23.01 3.22
N THR A 148 -16.65 21.99 3.04
CA THR A 148 -18.09 22.08 3.33
C THR A 148 -18.37 22.32 4.81
N GLY A 149 -17.61 21.71 5.72
CA GLY A 149 -17.67 21.99 7.15
C GLY A 149 -17.29 23.43 7.51
N LEU A 150 -16.21 23.97 6.93
CA LEU A 150 -15.79 25.37 7.13
C LEU A 150 -16.78 26.36 6.52
N ALA A 151 -17.35 26.06 5.34
CA ALA A 151 -18.37 26.89 4.72
C ALA A 151 -19.63 26.96 5.60
N ALA A 152 -20.09 25.83 6.13
CA ALA A 152 -21.21 25.79 7.07
C ALA A 152 -20.95 26.62 8.34
N LEU A 153 -19.73 26.58 8.87
CA LEU A 153 -19.26 27.43 9.97
C LEU A 153 -19.29 28.92 9.63
N ALA A 154 -18.81 29.30 8.44
CA ALA A 154 -18.79 30.69 8.01
C ALA A 154 -20.21 31.25 7.81
N PHE A 155 -21.11 30.46 7.22
CA PHE A 155 -22.53 30.82 7.10
C PHE A 155 -23.19 31.00 8.47
N TRP A 156 -22.92 30.08 9.42
CA TRP A 156 -23.39 30.24 10.79
C TRP A 156 -22.96 31.58 11.39
N ASN A 157 -21.65 31.86 11.35
CA ASN A 157 -21.10 33.02 12.05
C ASN A 157 -21.66 34.34 11.49
N LYS A 158 -21.98 34.36 10.19
CA LYS A 158 -22.62 35.48 9.52
C LYS A 158 -24.05 35.72 10.03
N ASP A 159 -24.87 34.66 10.14
CA ASP A 159 -26.25 34.78 10.66
C ASP A 159 -26.30 35.25 12.12
N HIS A 160 -25.32 34.87 12.95
CA HIS A 160 -25.23 35.34 14.34
C HIS A 160 -24.77 36.79 14.49
N SER A 161 -24.03 37.32 13.52
CA SER A 161 -23.62 38.72 13.53
C SER A 161 -24.76 39.68 13.18
N SER A 162 -25.74 39.24 12.38
CA SER A 162 -26.92 40.03 12.02
C SER A 162 -28.00 40.12 13.11
N PHE A 163 -27.96 39.26 14.13
CA PHE A 163 -28.91 39.30 15.27
C PHE A 163 -28.45 40.20 16.43
N LYS A 164 -27.27 40.83 16.33
CA LYS A 164 -26.71 41.72 17.36
C LYS A 164 -26.77 43.22 16.99
N GLN A 165 -27.44 43.59 15.91
CA GLN A 165 -27.83 44.97 15.59
C GLN A 165 -29.31 45.17 15.90
#